data_AF-A0A8J8BPQ0-F1
#
_entry.id   AF-A0A8J8BPQ0-F1
#
_cell.length_a   1.000
_cell.length_b   1.000
_cell.length_c   1.000
_cell.angle_alpha   90.00
_cell.angle_beta   90.00
_cell.angle_gamma   90.00
#
_symmetry.space_group_name_H-M   'P 1'
#
loop_
_entity.id
_entity.type
_entity.pdbx_description
1 polymer ?
#
loop_
_entity_poly.entity_id
_entity_poly.type
_entity_poly.pdbx_seq_one_letter_code
_entity_poly.pdbx_strand_id
1 'polypeptide(L)' 'MKCTSCQKEISPHEKVVTFPCPQCEEIIIRCEKCRVLANPYRCSCGFEGP' A
#
# COMPACT_ATOMS: atom_id res chain seq x y z
N MET A 1 -0.62 11.54 2.04
CA MET A 1 -0.71 10.06 2.08
C MET A 1 0.37 9.49 1.19
N LYS A 2 1.14 8.51 1.66
CA LYS A 2 2.19 7.84 0.86
C LYS A 2 1.81 6.38 0.66
N CYS A 3 2.09 5.85 -0.53
CA CYS A 3 1.84 4.45 -0.85
C CYS A 3 2.91 3.56 -0.19
N THR A 4 2.50 2.48 0.48
CA THR A 4 3.42 1.55 1.15
C THR A 4 4.27 0.76 0.15
N SER A 5 3.78 0.47 -1.07
CA SER A 5 4.56 -0.23 -2.11
C SER A 5 5.62 0.66 -2.78
N CYS A 6 5.22 1.84 -3.27
CA CYS A 6 6.10 2.67 -4.12
C CYS A 6 6.60 3.93 -3.44
N GLN A 7 6.19 4.19 -2.20
CA GLN A 7 6.56 5.38 -1.40
C GLN A 7 6.25 6.72 -2.07
N LYS A 8 5.50 6.71 -3.19
CA LYS A 8 5.06 7.92 -3.87
C LYS A 8 4.00 8.64 -3.05
N GLU A 9 4.03 9.97 -3.15
CA GLU A 9 2.95 10.81 -2.68
C GLU A 9 1.71 10.56 -3.52
N ILE A 10 0.61 10.31 -2.81
CA ILE A 10 -0.69 10.09 -3.40
C ILE A 10 -1.35 11.46 -3.49
N SER A 11 -1.72 11.83 -4.73
CA SER A 11 -2.50 13.03 -4.96
C SER A 11 -3.92 12.86 -4.41
N PRO A 12 -4.57 13.91 -3.89
CA PRO A 12 -5.93 13.81 -3.33
C PRO A 12 -6.99 13.35 -4.35
N HIS A 13 -6.72 13.48 -5.65
CA HIS A 13 -7.58 12.99 -6.73
C HIS A 13 -7.35 11.51 -7.08
N GLU A 14 -6.28 10.89 -6.57
CA GLU A 14 -5.90 9.53 -6.93
C GLU A 14 -6.61 8.51 -6.03
N LYS A 15 -7.17 7.46 -6.63
CA LYS A 15 -7.88 6.41 -5.86
C LYS A 15 -6.87 5.59 -5.08
N VAL A 16 -7.08 5.50 -3.78
CA VAL A 16 -6.29 4.68 -2.86
C VAL A 16 -7.16 3.66 -2.17
N VAL A 17 -6.54 2.56 -1.78
CA VAL A 17 -7.13 1.62 -0.83
C VAL A 17 -6.33 1.62 0.45
N THR A 18 -7.06 1.51 1.54
CA THR A 18 -6.50 1.35 2.88
C THR A 18 -7.06 0.07 3.46
N PHE A 19 -6.19 -0.82 3.89
CA PHE A 19 -6.57 -2.08 4.52
C PHE A 19 -5.58 -2.45 5.62
N PRO A 20 -6.02 -3.15 6.67
CA PRO A 20 -5.13 -3.61 7.73
C PRO A 20 -4.26 -4.77 7.24
N CYS A 21 -3.00 -4.79 7.69
CA CYS A 21 -2.08 -5.89 7.46
C CYS A 21 -2.58 -7.16 8.17
N PRO A 22 -2.57 -8.34 7.51
CA PRO A 22 -3.03 -9.58 8.14
C PRO A 22 -2.14 -10.08 9.28
N GLN A 23 -0.92 -9.55 9.44
CA GLN A 23 0.05 -10.02 10.44
C GLN A 23 0.21 -9.09 11.64
N CYS A 24 0.12 -7.77 11.44
CA CYS A 24 0.33 -6.77 12.50
C CYS A 24 -0.76 -5.71 12.58
N GLU A 25 -1.82 -5.83 11.77
CA GLU A 25 -2.97 -4.91 11.73
C GLU A 25 -2.64 -3.46 11.36
N GLU A 26 -1.39 -3.17 10.96
CA GLU A 26 -1.01 -1.84 10.48
C GLU A 26 -1.80 -1.45 9.23
N ILE A 27 -2.16 -0.17 9.14
CA ILE A 27 -2.87 0.37 7.98
C ILE A 27 -1.92 0.46 6.80
N ILE A 28 -2.17 -0.34 5.79
CA ILE A 28 -1.45 -0.33 4.52
C ILE A 28 -2.23 0.52 3.53
N ILE A 29 -1.54 1.47 2.90
CA ILE A 29 -2.11 2.37 1.91
C ILE A 29 -1.50 2.03 0.55
N ARG A 30 -2.33 1.64 -0.41
CA ARG A 30 -1.87 1.34 -1.77
C ARG A 30 -2.56 2.23 -2.79
N CYS A 31 -1.75 2.82 -3.67
CA CYS A 31 -2.26 3.56 -4.81
C CYS A 31 -2.77 2.62 -5.91
N GLU A 32 -3.69 3.11 -6.74
CA GLU A 32 -4.24 2.39 -7.88
C GLU A 32 -3.16 1.81 -8.79
N LYS A 33 -2.10 2.57 -9.11
CA LYS A 33 -0.99 2.10 -9.94
C LYS A 33 -0.32 0.84 -9.39
N CYS A 34 -0.02 0.80 -8.09
CA CYS A 34 0.59 -0.38 -7.48
C CYS A 34 -0.36 -1.58 -7.46
N ARG A 35 -1.67 -1.35 -7.33
CA ARG A 35 -2.67 -2.42 -7.44
C ARG A 35 -2.75 -2.97 -8.87
N VAL A 36 -2.80 -2.09 -9.88
CA VAL A 36 -2.88 -2.49 -11.30
C VAL A 36 -1.62 -3.24 -11.71
N LEU A 37 -0.45 -2.82 -11.20
CA LEU A 37 0.83 -3.47 -11.46
C LEU A 37 1.11 -4.68 -10.55
N ALA A 38 0.20 -5.02 -9.62
CA ALA A 38 0.40 -6.04 -8.58
C ALA A 38 1.77 -5.93 -7.89
N ASN A 39 2.19 -4.69 -7.62
CA ASN A 39 3.54 -4.41 -7.15
C ASN A 39 3.63 -4.73 -5.65
N PRO A 40 4.54 -5.62 -5.21
CA PRO A 40 4.55 -6.09 -3.84
C PRO A 40 4.64 -4.92 -2.85
N TYR A 41 3.88 -5.00 -1.76
CA TYR A 41 3.99 -4.10 -0.62
C TYR A 41 4.73 -4.82 0.50
N ARG A 42 5.66 -4.11 1.13
CA ARG A 42 6.32 -4.57 2.34
C ARG A 42 5.75 -3.81 3.53
N CYS A 43 5.15 -4.54 4.46
CA CYS A 43 4.70 -4.01 5.74
C CYS A 43 5.87 -3.91 6.73
N SER A 44 5.76 -3.06 7.74
CA SER A 44 6.80 -2.86 8.77
C SER A 44 7.09 -4.12 9.57
N CYS A 45 6.13 -5.04 9.66
CA CYS A 45 6.29 -6.35 10.30
C CYS A 45 7.09 -7.36 9.46
N GLY A 46 7.53 -7.00 8.25
CA GLY A 46 8.26 -7.87 7.34
C GLY A 46 7.37 -8.70 6.40
N PHE A 47 6.05 -8.56 6.49
CA PHE A 47 5.13 -9.21 5.56
C PHE A 47 5.23 -8.56 4.17
N GLU A 48 5.55 -9.35 3.14
CA GLU A 48 5.47 -8.96 1.74
C GLU A 48 4.26 -9.60 1.07
N GLY A 49 3.34 -8.76 0.61
CA GLY A 49 2.14 -9.19 -0.12
C GLY A 49 2.08 -8.56 -1.51
N PRO A 50 1.39 -9.19 -2.48
CA PRO A 50 1.18 -8.65 -3.83
C PRO A 50 0.27 -7.43 -3.85
#